data_AF-A0A660SZG0-F1
#
_entry.id   AF-A0A660SZG0-F1
#
_cell.length_a   1.000
_cell.length_b   1.000
_cell.length_c   1.000
_cell.angle_alpha   90.00
_cell.angle_beta   90.00
_cell.angle_gamma   90.00
#
_symmetry.space_group_name_H-M   'P 1'
#
loop_
_entity.id
_entity.type
_entity.pdbx_description
1 polymer ?
#
loop_
_entity_poly.entity_id
_entity_poly.type
_entity_poly.pdbx_seq_one_letter_code
_entity_poly.pdbx_strand_id
1 'polypeptide(L)'
;MGKKRGLKKLVGPHGFSGMDGGGILIDGFQHRAAMTMMNYNYFYYRKLVEENGFNKLKDYYSALLETEKFTLPEKIKRSLKFQRRGAFFGYLNLRVKKQVKKIAKEIGKVYNESFVSHDDFCPLTEKEIEMLTKNLTLVSKSFPLKILYYKDEIAGFLFAFPDLSR
;
A
#
# COMPACT_ATOMS: atom_id res chain seq x y z
N MET A 1 -0.35 26.53 -18.38
CA MET A 1 -1.31 25.73 -19.17
C MET A 1 -2.65 25.50 -18.46
N GLY A 2 -2.70 25.22 -17.14
CA GLY A 2 -3.96 24.95 -16.44
C GLY A 2 -4.99 26.10 -16.43
N LYS A 3 -4.56 27.35 -16.18
CA LYS A 3 -5.45 28.53 -16.24
C LYS A 3 -6.11 28.71 -17.62
N LYS A 4 -5.39 28.43 -18.71
CA LYS A 4 -5.93 28.48 -20.09
C LYS A 4 -6.98 27.39 -20.37
N ARG A 5 -7.03 26.34 -19.55
CA ARG A 5 -8.00 25.24 -19.61
C ARG A 5 -9.09 25.34 -18.54
N GLY A 6 -9.20 26.47 -17.84
CA GLY A 6 -10.22 26.69 -16.80
C GLY A 6 -10.01 25.90 -15.50
N LEU A 7 -8.84 25.29 -15.29
CA LEU A 7 -8.54 24.56 -14.04
C LEU A 7 -8.38 25.53 -12.87
N LYS A 8 -9.14 25.32 -11.80
CA LYS A 8 -9.20 26.20 -10.61
C LYS A 8 -8.47 25.66 -9.38
N LYS A 9 -8.09 24.38 -9.38
CA LYS A 9 -7.48 23.69 -8.24
C LYS A 9 -6.19 23.00 -8.67
N LEU A 10 -5.19 23.04 -7.81
CA LEU A 10 -3.95 22.28 -7.91
C LEU A 10 -3.85 21.37 -6.69
N VAL A 11 -3.56 20.10 -6.90
CA VAL A 11 -3.40 19.08 -5.85
C VAL A 11 -2.07 18.36 -6.06
N GLY A 12 -1.34 18.14 -4.98
CA GLY A 12 -0.05 17.47 -4.98
C GLY A 12 0.73 17.75 -3.69
N PRO A 13 1.98 17.28 -3.61
CA PRO A 13 2.71 16.55 -4.64
C PRO A 13 2.17 15.12 -4.82
N HIS A 14 2.16 14.66 -6.07
CA HIS A 14 1.91 13.26 -6.43
C HIS A 14 3.18 12.68 -7.07
N GLY A 15 3.45 11.40 -6.84
CA GLY A 15 4.49 10.71 -7.57
C GLY A 15 4.08 10.39 -9.02
N PHE A 16 4.94 9.64 -9.71
CA PHE A 16 4.77 9.28 -11.12
C PHE A 16 3.84 8.08 -11.33
N SER A 17 3.63 7.27 -10.29
CA SER A 17 2.74 6.11 -10.29
C SER A 17 1.68 6.23 -9.20
N GLY A 18 0.52 5.57 -9.38
CA GLY A 18 -0.51 5.49 -8.33
C GLY A 18 -0.06 4.74 -7.06
N MET A 19 1.11 4.11 -7.11
CA MET A 19 1.76 3.45 -5.98
C MET A 19 2.78 4.34 -5.28
N ASP A 20 3.18 5.45 -5.91
CA ASP A 20 4.08 6.42 -5.29
C ASP A 20 3.27 7.21 -4.26
N GLY A 21 3.80 7.32 -3.05
CA GLY A 21 3.19 8.06 -1.97
C GLY A 21 2.99 9.52 -2.38
N GLY A 22 1.75 9.98 -2.22
CA GLY A 22 1.41 11.39 -2.34
C GLY A 22 1.72 12.16 -1.05
N GLY A 23 1.84 13.48 -1.17
CA GLY A 23 1.98 14.39 -0.04
C GLY A 23 3.41 14.55 0.47
N ILE A 24 3.53 15.19 1.63
CA ILE A 24 4.81 15.47 2.30
C ILE A 24 4.74 14.95 3.73
N LEU A 25 5.89 14.57 4.29
CA LEU A 25 6.04 14.24 5.69
C LEU A 25 5.84 15.50 6.54
N ILE A 26 4.88 15.46 7.46
CA ILE A 26 4.56 16.56 8.38
C ILE A 26 4.80 16.20 9.86
N ASP A 27 4.94 14.91 10.17
CA ASP A 27 5.20 14.36 11.51
C ASP A 27 5.92 13.01 11.38
N GLY A 28 6.58 12.54 12.44
CA GLY A 28 7.29 11.27 12.46
C GLY A 28 8.74 11.32 11.98
N PHE A 29 9.39 12.50 11.99
CA PHE A 29 10.78 12.71 11.55
C PHE A 29 11.84 11.92 12.35
N GLN A 30 11.47 11.36 13.49
CA GLN A 30 12.29 10.43 14.28
C GLN A 30 12.31 9.00 13.71
N HIS A 31 11.37 8.67 12.83
CA HIS A 31 11.27 7.37 12.19
C HIS A 31 11.81 7.44 10.77
N ARG A 32 12.44 6.37 10.28
CA ARG A 32 12.77 6.25 8.86
C ARG A 32 11.50 6.07 8.03
N ALA A 33 11.57 6.36 6.73
CA ALA A 33 10.48 6.05 5.81
C ALA A 33 10.15 4.55 5.90
N ALA A 34 8.94 4.22 6.34
CA ALA A 34 8.53 2.83 6.58
C ALA A 34 8.45 2.01 5.28
N MET A 35 8.27 2.69 4.15
CA MET A 35 8.16 2.07 2.83
C MET A 35 8.89 2.96 1.81
N THR A 36 9.51 2.33 0.80
CA THR A 36 10.21 3.03 -0.30
C THR A 36 9.30 3.99 -1.08
N MET A 37 8.00 3.73 -1.05
CA MET A 37 7.00 4.57 -1.73
C MET A 37 6.62 5.82 -0.93
N MET A 38 7.13 6.03 0.29
CA MET A 38 6.78 7.21 1.08
C MET A 38 7.75 8.37 0.81
N ASN A 39 7.22 9.59 0.68
CA ASN A 39 8.05 10.79 0.62
C ASN A 39 8.67 11.05 1.99
N TYR A 40 9.98 11.33 2.00
CA TYR A 40 10.71 11.74 3.19
C TYR A 40 11.43 13.06 2.93
N ASN A 41 10.92 14.13 3.52
CA ASN A 41 11.42 15.50 3.36
C ASN A 41 11.84 16.10 4.70
N TYR A 42 12.52 17.25 4.65
CA TYR A 42 12.83 18.01 5.86
C TYR A 42 11.58 18.66 6.47
N PHE A 43 11.62 18.91 7.78
CA PHE A 43 10.49 19.46 8.56
C PHE A 43 9.97 20.81 8.03
N TYR A 44 10.84 21.62 7.43
CA TYR A 44 10.47 22.95 6.94
C TYR A 44 9.56 22.91 5.70
N TYR A 45 9.42 21.77 5.01
CA TYR A 45 8.59 21.65 3.81
C TYR A 45 7.13 21.99 4.07
N ARG A 46 6.60 21.63 5.25
CA ARG A 46 5.23 21.96 5.62
C ARG A 46 5.01 23.48 5.58
N LYS A 47 5.87 24.22 6.26
CA LYS A 47 5.83 25.68 6.28
C LYS A 47 5.98 26.26 4.88
N LEU A 48 6.92 25.74 4.10
CA LEU A 48 7.15 26.19 2.72
C LEU A 48 5.89 26.04 1.85
N VAL A 49 5.19 24.90 1.89
CA VAL A 49 3.99 24.71 1.06
C VAL A 49 2.81 25.54 1.55
N GLU A 50 2.62 25.65 2.87
CA GLU A 50 1.55 26.45 3.48
C GLU A 50 1.75 27.96 3.16
N GLU A 51 2.98 28.47 3.23
CA GLU A 51 3.32 29.86 2.86
C GLU A 51 3.12 30.15 1.36
N ASN A 52 3.16 29.12 0.51
CA ASN A 52 2.87 29.24 -0.92
C ASN A 52 1.36 29.09 -1.24
N GLY A 53 0.49 29.14 -0.23
CA GLY A 53 -0.96 29.15 -0.39
C GLY A 53 -1.60 27.77 -0.55
N PHE A 54 -0.87 26.69 -0.30
CA PHE A 54 -1.44 25.34 -0.25
C PHE A 54 -2.08 25.09 1.12
N ASN A 55 -3.20 24.38 1.12
CA ASN A 55 -3.87 23.95 2.34
C ASN A 55 -3.92 22.42 2.40
N LYS A 56 -3.96 21.88 3.61
CA LYS A 56 -4.04 20.44 3.84
C LYS A 56 -5.31 19.87 3.21
N LEU A 57 -5.15 18.82 2.41
CA LEU A 57 -6.26 18.10 1.80
C LEU A 57 -6.60 16.81 2.54
N LYS A 58 -5.59 16.00 2.88
CA LYS A 58 -5.74 14.64 3.43
C LYS A 58 -4.51 14.26 4.23
N ASP A 59 -4.71 13.43 5.26
CA ASP A 59 -3.63 12.82 6.04
C ASP A 59 -3.44 11.36 5.65
N TYR A 60 -2.18 10.93 5.55
CA TYR A 60 -1.79 9.53 5.44
C TYR A 60 -1.09 9.10 6.71
N TYR A 61 -1.63 8.10 7.39
CA TYR A 61 -1.06 7.56 8.63
C TYR A 61 -0.22 6.33 8.33
N SER A 62 0.93 6.24 8.99
CA SER A 62 1.75 5.03 9.04
C SER A 62 1.82 4.53 10.48
N ALA A 63 1.89 3.21 10.65
CA ALA A 63 1.91 2.58 11.96
C ALA A 63 3.12 1.66 12.08
N LEU A 64 3.80 1.73 13.23
CA LEU A 64 4.89 0.85 13.58
C LEU A 64 4.38 -0.23 14.55
N LEU A 65 4.68 -1.49 14.25
CA LEU A 65 4.33 -2.62 15.09
C LEU A 65 5.60 -3.30 15.60
N GLU A 66 5.87 -3.17 16.89
CA GLU A 66 6.96 -3.90 17.56
C GLU A 66 6.47 -5.30 17.93
N THR A 67 6.86 -6.31 17.16
CA THR A 67 6.36 -7.69 17.30
C THR A 67 6.63 -8.28 18.70
N GLU A 68 7.72 -7.88 19.35
CA GLU A 68 8.10 -8.35 20.69
C GLU A 68 7.15 -7.85 21.78
N LYS A 69 6.59 -6.65 21.60
CA LYS A 69 5.66 -6.03 22.57
C LYS A 69 4.20 -6.20 22.17
N PHE A 70 3.94 -6.77 20.99
CA PHE A 70 2.60 -6.87 20.45
C PHE A 70 1.87 -8.10 21.00
N THR A 71 0.85 -7.85 21.82
CA THR A 71 -0.14 -8.87 22.21
C THR A 71 -1.42 -8.69 21.41
N LEU A 72 -1.86 -9.75 20.73
CA LEU A 72 -3.10 -9.71 19.95
C LEU A 72 -4.30 -9.39 20.89
N PRO A 73 -5.08 -8.33 20.62
CA PRO A 73 -6.24 -7.99 21.44
C PRO A 73 -7.27 -9.14 21.50
N GLU A 74 -7.88 -9.34 22.67
CA GLU A 74 -8.87 -10.40 22.89
C GLU A 74 -10.07 -10.32 21.93
N LYS A 75 -10.48 -9.11 21.54
CA LYS A 75 -11.53 -8.90 20.54
C LYS A 75 -11.18 -9.55 19.19
N ILE A 76 -9.93 -9.40 18.74
CA ILE A 76 -9.45 -10.01 17.51
C ILE A 76 -9.37 -11.53 17.66
N LYS A 77 -8.86 -12.03 18.80
CA LYS A 77 -8.84 -13.47 19.10
C LYS A 77 -10.23 -14.10 19.05
N ARG A 78 -11.26 -13.40 19.54
CA ARG A 78 -12.66 -13.84 19.47
C ARG A 78 -13.16 -13.91 18.02
N SER A 79 -12.89 -12.89 17.20
CA SER A 79 -13.26 -12.89 15.78
C SER A 79 -12.61 -14.04 14.98
N LEU A 80 -11.36 -14.41 15.29
CA LEU A 80 -10.69 -15.55 14.67
C LEU A 80 -11.42 -16.88 14.90
N LYS A 81 -12.16 -17.03 16.02
CA LYS A 81 -12.95 -18.24 16.30
C LYS A 81 -14.18 -18.36 15.40
N PHE A 82 -14.79 -17.25 14.99
CA PHE A 82 -15.97 -17.25 14.09
C PHE A 82 -15.61 -17.50 12.63
N GLN A 83 -14.38 -17.18 12.23
CA GLN A 83 -13.90 -17.24 10.85
C GLN A 83 -13.78 -18.66 10.28
N ARG A 84 -13.73 -19.69 11.14
CA ARG A 84 -13.60 -21.10 10.76
C ARG A 84 -14.85 -21.71 10.11
N ARG A 85 -15.97 -20.97 10.02
CA ARG A 85 -17.26 -21.51 9.51
C ARG A 85 -17.51 -21.32 8.01
N GLY A 86 -16.54 -20.82 7.23
CA GLY A 86 -16.71 -20.72 5.77
C GLY A 86 -15.57 -20.07 4.98
N ALA A 87 -14.58 -19.44 5.62
CA ALA A 87 -13.40 -18.93 4.94
C ALA A 87 -12.22 -19.90 5.11
N PHE A 88 -11.68 -20.39 4.00
CA PHE A 88 -10.48 -21.21 4.01
C PHE A 88 -9.25 -20.30 3.94
N PHE A 89 -8.52 -20.19 5.04
CA PHE A 89 -7.24 -19.49 5.05
C PHE A 89 -6.17 -20.34 4.36
N GLY A 90 -6.09 -20.24 3.03
CA GLY A 90 -5.01 -20.85 2.26
C GLY A 90 -3.71 -20.05 2.42
N TYR A 91 -2.78 -20.53 3.25
CA TYR A 91 -1.44 -19.94 3.30
C TYR A 91 -0.60 -20.47 2.13
N LEU A 92 -0.40 -19.65 1.10
CA LEU A 92 0.63 -19.91 0.09
C LEU A 92 1.91 -19.16 0.45
N ASN A 93 2.89 -19.88 0.99
CA ASN A 93 4.27 -19.37 1.04
C ASN A 93 4.85 -19.44 -0.38
N LEU A 94 4.70 -18.35 -1.14
CA LEU A 94 5.24 -18.29 -2.49
C LEU A 94 6.74 -18.05 -2.45
N ARG A 95 7.48 -19.14 -2.41
CA ARG A 95 8.95 -19.14 -2.53
C ARG A 95 9.41 -18.98 -3.98
N VAL A 96 8.51 -19.09 -4.96
CA VAL A 96 8.86 -19.16 -6.38
C VAL A 96 8.26 -18.00 -7.17
N LYS A 97 9.12 -17.19 -7.81
CA LYS A 97 8.74 -16.05 -8.67
C LYS A 97 7.67 -16.39 -9.71
N LYS A 98 7.69 -17.61 -10.25
CA LYS A 98 6.70 -18.12 -11.22
C LYS A 98 5.29 -18.23 -10.63
N GLN A 99 5.16 -18.57 -9.34
CA GLN A 99 3.85 -18.67 -8.69
C GLN A 99 3.26 -17.28 -8.48
N VAL A 100 4.07 -16.30 -8.03
CA VAL A 100 3.64 -14.90 -7.87
C VAL A 100 3.10 -14.34 -9.20
N LYS A 101 3.80 -14.57 -10.32
CA LYS A 101 3.33 -14.13 -11.65
C LYS A 101 1.97 -14.71 -12.05
N LYS A 102 1.67 -15.95 -11.66
CA LYS A 102 0.39 -16.61 -12.01
C LYS A 102 -0.79 -15.96 -11.29
N ILE A 103 -0.60 -15.59 -10.04
CA ILE A 103 -1.66 -15.00 -9.21
C ILE A 103 -1.68 -13.47 -9.23
N ALA A 104 -0.65 -12.82 -9.78
CA ALA A 104 -0.53 -11.36 -9.79
C ALA A 104 -1.72 -10.67 -10.46
N LYS A 105 -2.28 -11.29 -11.52
CA LYS A 105 -3.48 -10.78 -12.20
C LYS A 105 -4.71 -10.83 -11.29
N GLU A 106 -4.90 -11.95 -10.58
CA GLU A 106 -6.02 -12.09 -9.63
C GLU A 106 -5.86 -11.14 -8.43
N ILE A 107 -4.65 -10.98 -7.90
CA ILE A 107 -4.36 -9.99 -6.85
C ILE A 107 -4.66 -8.58 -7.34
N GLY A 108 -4.25 -8.24 -8.57
CA GLY A 108 -4.53 -6.93 -9.16
C GLY A 108 -6.02 -6.66 -9.33
N LYS A 109 -6.80 -7.68 -9.69
CA LYS A 109 -8.27 -7.60 -9.74
C LYS A 109 -8.86 -7.30 -8.36
N VAL A 110 -8.49 -8.08 -7.34
CA VAL A 110 -8.93 -7.90 -5.95
C VAL A 110 -8.51 -6.53 -5.41
N TYR A 111 -7.30 -6.07 -5.74
CA TYR A 111 -6.82 -4.73 -5.39
C TYR A 111 -7.72 -3.65 -6.02
N ASN A 112 -7.95 -3.72 -7.34
CA ASN A 112 -8.80 -2.76 -8.02
C ASN A 112 -10.22 -2.75 -7.45
N GLU A 113 -10.81 -3.92 -7.18
CA GLU A 113 -12.15 -4.06 -6.57
C GLU A 113 -12.22 -3.52 -5.14
N SER A 114 -11.15 -3.70 -4.34
CA SER A 114 -11.12 -3.29 -2.93
C SER A 114 -10.98 -1.77 -2.75
N PHE A 115 -10.39 -1.07 -3.72
CA PHE A 115 -10.06 0.35 -3.62
C PHE A 115 -10.91 1.27 -4.51
N VAL A 116 -11.90 0.75 -5.25
CA VAL A 116 -12.84 1.56 -6.08
C VAL A 116 -13.50 2.70 -5.29
N SER A 117 -13.67 2.55 -3.98
CA SER A 117 -14.30 3.54 -3.10
C SER A 117 -13.38 4.65 -2.59
N HIS A 118 -12.08 4.63 -2.92
CA HIS A 118 -11.16 5.71 -2.51
C HIS A 118 -11.11 6.82 -3.58
N ASP A 119 -11.42 8.06 -3.18
CA ASP A 119 -11.54 9.22 -4.08
C ASP A 119 -10.29 9.53 -4.93
N ASP A 120 -9.12 9.04 -4.52
CA ASP A 120 -7.84 9.23 -5.22
C ASP A 120 -7.36 7.96 -5.94
N PHE A 121 -8.21 6.92 -6.03
CA PHE A 121 -7.81 5.63 -6.56
C PHE A 121 -7.85 5.59 -8.08
N CYS A 122 -6.67 5.39 -8.69
CA CYS A 122 -6.56 5.02 -10.08
C CYS A 122 -6.41 3.49 -10.16
N PRO A 123 -7.33 2.76 -10.83
CA PRO A 123 -7.21 1.32 -10.97
C PRO A 123 -5.92 0.98 -11.72
N LEU A 124 -5.16 0.02 -11.18
CA LEU A 124 -3.94 -0.43 -11.81
C LEU A 124 -4.27 -1.13 -13.13
N THR A 125 -3.61 -0.70 -14.20
CA THR A 125 -3.63 -1.38 -15.49
C THR A 125 -2.87 -2.69 -15.43
N GLU A 126 -3.16 -3.62 -16.35
CA GLU A 126 -2.45 -4.89 -16.43
C GLU A 126 -0.93 -4.71 -16.61
N LYS A 127 -0.51 -3.70 -17.38
CA LYS A 127 0.90 -3.35 -17.56
C LYS A 127 1.56 -2.88 -16.26
N GLU A 128 0.84 -2.10 -15.45
CA GLU A 128 1.34 -1.66 -14.13
C GLU A 128 1.45 -2.85 -13.17
N ILE A 129 0.47 -3.75 -13.15
CA ILE A 129 0.51 -4.98 -12.35
C ILE A 129 1.72 -5.85 -12.75
N GLU A 130 1.98 -6.00 -14.05
CA GLU A 130 3.15 -6.73 -14.56
C GLU A 130 4.47 -6.06 -14.17
N MET A 131 4.55 -4.73 -14.31
CA MET A 131 5.73 -3.94 -13.92
C MET A 131 6.00 -4.06 -12.41
N LEU A 132 4.96 -3.93 -11.59
CA LEU A 132 5.04 -4.10 -10.14
C LEU A 132 5.52 -5.50 -9.78
N THR A 133 4.90 -6.53 -10.38
CA THR A 133 5.30 -7.92 -10.16
C THR A 133 6.78 -8.13 -10.54
N LYS A 134 7.23 -7.53 -11.65
CA LYS A 134 8.63 -7.57 -12.08
C LYS A 134 9.55 -6.88 -11.07
N ASN A 135 9.25 -5.66 -10.66
CA ASN A 135 10.05 -4.88 -9.71
C ASN A 135 10.15 -5.61 -8.36
N LEU A 136 9.03 -6.13 -7.86
CA LEU A 136 9.01 -6.94 -6.65
C LEU A 136 9.93 -8.15 -6.80
N THR A 137 9.82 -8.92 -7.90
CA THR A 137 10.68 -10.08 -8.17
C THR A 137 12.16 -9.77 -8.31
N LEU A 138 12.56 -8.52 -8.56
CA LEU A 138 13.96 -8.10 -8.55
C LEU A 138 14.46 -7.88 -7.13
N VAL A 139 13.62 -7.28 -6.29
CA VAL A 139 13.97 -6.81 -4.95
C VAL A 139 14.00 -7.95 -3.92
N SER A 140 13.19 -9.00 -4.08
CA SER A 140 13.19 -10.13 -3.14
C SER A 140 13.23 -11.51 -3.81
N LYS A 141 13.95 -12.43 -3.15
CA LYS A 141 13.97 -13.87 -3.50
C LYS A 141 12.80 -14.64 -2.87
N SER A 142 12.19 -14.10 -1.81
CA SER A 142 11.06 -14.70 -1.09
C SER A 142 10.08 -13.60 -0.68
N PHE A 143 8.83 -13.72 -1.10
CA PHE A 143 7.79 -12.78 -0.72
C PHE A 143 6.98 -13.36 0.42
N PRO A 144 6.96 -12.74 1.62
CA PRO A 144 5.92 -13.02 2.59
C PRO A 144 4.60 -12.45 2.07
N LEU A 145 4.04 -13.11 1.05
CA LEU A 145 2.69 -12.91 0.56
C LEU A 145 1.79 -13.90 1.30
N LYS A 146 0.70 -13.41 1.90
CA LYS A 146 -0.39 -14.24 2.38
C LYS A 146 -1.60 -13.97 1.51
N ILE A 147 -2.34 -15.01 1.17
CA ILE A 147 -3.56 -14.93 0.38
C ILE A 147 -4.68 -15.47 1.24
N LEU A 148 -5.84 -14.85 1.15
CA LEU A 148 -7.07 -15.31 1.76
C LEU A 148 -7.98 -15.82 0.64
N TYR A 149 -8.43 -17.07 0.77
CA TYR A 149 -9.40 -17.65 -0.15
C TYR A 149 -10.79 -17.71 0.49
N TYR A 150 -11.81 -17.45 -0.30
CA TYR A 150 -13.20 -17.68 0.06
C TYR A 150 -13.90 -18.30 -1.14
N LYS A 151 -14.42 -19.52 -0.99
CA LYS A 151 -15.05 -20.28 -2.08
C LYS A 151 -14.15 -20.38 -3.33
N ASP A 152 -12.89 -20.74 -3.14
CA ASP A 152 -11.87 -20.90 -4.19
C ASP A 152 -11.46 -19.64 -4.95
N GLU A 153 -11.98 -18.47 -4.55
CA GLU A 153 -11.57 -17.17 -5.08
C GLU A 153 -10.69 -16.41 -4.09
N ILE A 154 -9.77 -15.58 -4.59
CA ILE A 154 -8.98 -14.69 -3.74
C ILE A 154 -9.90 -13.61 -3.17
N ALA A 155 -10.07 -13.61 -1.85
CA ALA A 155 -10.87 -12.62 -1.12
C ALA A 155 -10.01 -11.54 -0.45
N GLY A 156 -8.69 -11.72 -0.41
CA GLY A 156 -7.78 -10.75 0.16
C GLY A 156 -6.34 -11.22 0.10
N PHE A 157 -5.43 -10.29 0.34
CA PHE A 157 -4.01 -10.58 0.36
C PHE A 157 -3.30 -9.65 1.34
N LEU A 158 -2.17 -10.11 1.86
CA LEU A 158 -1.22 -9.33 2.63
C LEU A 158 0.12 -9.46 1.95
N PHE A 159 0.64 -8.34 1.47
CA PHE A 159 1.96 -8.27 0.90
C PHE A 159 2.91 -7.58 1.88
N ALA A 160 3.95 -8.29 2.30
CA ALA A 160 5.03 -7.73 3.10
C ALA A 160 6.35 -7.82 2.32
N PHE A 161 7.23 -6.86 2.54
CA PHE A 161 8.57 -6.84 1.99
C PHE A 161 9.58 -6.54 3.11
N PRO A 162 10.80 -7.07 3.01
CA PRO A 162 11.86 -6.70 3.93
C PRO A 162 12.20 -5.21 3.76
N ASP A 163 12.48 -4.54 4.88
CA ASP A 163 13.07 -3.21 4.84
C ASP A 163 14.48 -3.32 4.24
N LEU A 164 14.71 -2.64 3.11
CA LEU A 164 16.00 -2.62 2.40
C LEU A 164 16.91 -1.49 2.86
N SER A 165 16.42 -0.58 3.71
CA SER A 165 17.20 0.55 4.22
C SER A 165 18.14 0.17 5.38
N ARG A 166 18.25 -1.14 5.66
CA ARG A 166 19.02 -1.70 6.77
C ARG A 166 19.98 -2.79 6.29
#